data_AF-A0A1M3E2Q5-F1
#
_entry.id   AF-A0A1M3E2Q5-F1
#
_cell.length_a   1.000
_cell.length_b   1.000
_cell.length_c   1.000
_cell.angle_alpha   90.00
_cell.angle_beta   90.00
_cell.angle_gamma   90.00
#
_symmetry.space_group_name_H-M   'P 1'
#
loop_
_entity.id
_entity.type
_entity.pdbx_description
1 polymer ?
#
loop_
_entity_poly.entity_id
_entity_poly.type
_entity_poly.pdbx_seq_one_letter_code
_entity_poly.pdbx_strand_id
1 'polypeptide(L)'
;MKTIAHLIPKTIAAGFCVLFTYAAVSKGLDFENFQVQLAQSPLLSAYAGQVSYGVIALELLITAMLLIPKTQKTGLYAAFALMVAFTAYIYLILNYSDFVPCSCGGILEKMGWTQHLIFNSICVMLAGTAVVLRQKNNMPMVRKSILRTTAWLAILTLLSSGIIIALFFSSEYIIKKENNFTRRFLMHPIIEGQSITLDNDFYYFAGADNHKIFLGNRIMPQNLLTIDSSMTGVSNMTIKLELLKYHYKKLEIKVLGNNYYIFDGTIPVIFKGKLGNPANREISFDDAFFDQLAIVDSATFVFRTISTKTKELTLGHLNINQNLRNGVHIFPHVLQKQKDGVFDSDGYLSCDNPTGKITYIYSYRNQFLVLNPKMDHIQRFQTIDTIKTAEITIKSLSDGSFKMTKPPLKVNGHGKAYKGLLFNPAYLMGRNESVNRWKKSKIIDIYSIDSKDYIGSMYVNNHKGFSMSDFVVNDENMYLIVGNKLIKYQLTSTLKKHFKNGDAENRVKE
;
A
#
# COMPACT_ATOMS: atom_id res chain seq x y z
N MET A 1 26.12 -20.67 52.06
CA MET A 1 26.42 -19.88 50.83
C MET A 1 26.82 -20.75 49.62
N LYS A 2 27.64 -21.81 49.74
CA LYS A 2 28.06 -22.65 48.58
C LYS A 2 26.91 -23.36 47.84
N THR A 3 25.85 -23.75 48.54
CA THR A 3 24.67 -24.44 47.97
C THR A 3 23.79 -23.54 47.10
N ILE A 4 23.62 -22.26 47.50
CA ILE A 4 22.78 -21.28 46.78
C ILE A 4 23.41 -20.90 45.43
N ALA A 5 24.73 -20.71 45.38
CA ALA A 5 25.46 -20.36 44.16
C ALA A 5 25.38 -21.44 43.07
N HIS A 6 25.16 -22.71 43.43
CA HIS A 6 24.97 -23.80 42.48
C HIS A 6 23.51 -24.04 42.08
N LEU A 7 22.56 -23.62 42.92
CA LEU A 7 21.12 -23.78 42.64
C LEU A 7 20.62 -22.69 41.68
N ILE A 8 21.05 -21.44 41.86
CA ILE A 8 20.60 -20.30 41.05
C ILE A 8 20.78 -20.53 39.54
N PRO A 9 21.96 -20.91 39.02
CA PRO A 9 22.14 -21.12 37.57
C PRO A 9 21.28 -22.26 37.02
N LYS A 10 20.99 -23.30 37.83
CA LYS A 10 20.13 -24.41 37.43
C LYS A 10 18.66 -23.97 37.34
N THR A 11 18.20 -23.20 38.33
CA THR A 11 16.83 -22.64 38.33
C THR A 11 16.63 -21.70 37.15
N ILE A 12 17.61 -20.81 36.88
CA ILE A 12 17.55 -19.90 35.73
C ILE A 12 17.54 -20.69 34.41
N ALA A 13 18.39 -21.72 34.27
CA ALA A 13 18.40 -22.57 33.08
C ALA A 13 17.05 -23.27 32.86
N ALA A 14 16.43 -23.79 33.93
CA ALA A 14 15.11 -24.40 33.85
C ALA A 14 14.02 -23.39 33.42
N GLY A 15 14.07 -22.16 33.94
CA GLY A 15 13.17 -21.07 33.52
C GLY A 15 13.31 -20.76 32.03
N PHE A 16 14.53 -20.68 31.51
CA PHE A 16 14.76 -20.49 30.08
C PHE A 16 14.29 -21.67 29.23
N CYS A 17 14.43 -22.91 29.71
CA CYS A 17 13.86 -24.07 29.01
C CYS A 17 12.35 -23.92 28.83
N VAL A 18 11.63 -23.56 29.90
CA VAL A 18 10.17 -23.35 29.83
C VAL A 18 9.83 -22.22 28.87
N LEU A 19 10.50 -21.07 29.02
CA LEU A 19 10.27 -19.89 28.19
C LEU A 19 10.46 -20.18 26.70
N PHE A 20 11.60 -20.76 26.30
CA PHE A 20 11.89 -21.02 24.90
C PHE A 20 11.08 -22.18 24.32
N THR A 21 10.77 -23.22 25.12
CA THR A 21 9.85 -24.27 24.67
C THR A 21 8.47 -23.69 24.37
N TYR A 22 7.93 -22.90 25.31
CA TYR A 22 6.64 -22.25 25.13
C TYR A 22 6.65 -21.35 23.89
N ALA A 23 7.67 -20.50 23.76
CA ALA A 23 7.80 -19.57 22.66
C ALA A 23 7.91 -20.28 21.31
N ALA A 24 8.70 -21.35 21.22
CA ALA A 24 8.88 -22.13 19.99
C ALA A 24 7.60 -22.88 19.60
N VAL A 25 6.92 -23.54 20.56
CA VAL A 25 5.68 -24.27 20.31
C VAL A 25 4.56 -23.32 19.91
N SER A 26 4.39 -22.19 20.60
CA SER A 26 3.38 -21.19 20.26
C SER A 26 3.59 -20.63 18.85
N LYS A 27 4.84 -20.34 18.45
CA LYS A 27 5.16 -19.89 17.09
C LYS A 27 4.98 -20.98 16.05
N GLY A 28 5.28 -22.23 16.38
CA GLY A 28 5.13 -23.37 15.47
C GLY A 28 3.67 -23.73 15.20
N LEU A 29 2.81 -23.67 16.23
CA LEU A 29 1.38 -23.94 16.09
C LEU A 29 0.67 -22.87 15.25
N ASP A 30 1.10 -21.61 15.31
CA ASP A 30 0.55 -20.51 14.54
C ASP A 30 1.59 -19.87 13.60
N PHE A 31 2.28 -20.73 12.84
CA PHE A 31 3.43 -20.33 12.02
C PHE A 31 3.07 -19.31 10.95
N GLU A 32 1.90 -19.43 10.32
CA GLU A 32 1.45 -18.48 9.30
C GLU A 32 1.32 -17.06 9.85
N ASN A 33 0.66 -16.89 11.00
CA ASN A 33 0.53 -15.57 11.62
C ASN A 33 1.89 -15.05 12.10
N PHE A 34 2.73 -15.90 12.69
CA PHE A 34 4.06 -15.51 13.11
C PHE A 34 4.92 -14.99 11.94
N GLN A 35 4.90 -15.69 10.80
CA GLN A 35 5.62 -15.26 9.61
C GLN A 35 5.05 -13.95 9.03
N VAL A 36 3.72 -13.79 9.01
CA VAL A 36 3.06 -12.54 8.59
C VAL A 36 3.44 -11.37 9.51
N GLN A 37 3.46 -11.57 10.82
CA GLN A 37 3.84 -10.53 11.78
C GLN A 37 5.32 -10.13 11.62
N LEU A 38 6.22 -11.09 11.38
CA LEU A 38 7.61 -10.81 11.01
C LEU A 38 7.71 -10.05 9.68
N ALA A 39 6.86 -10.39 8.70
CA ALA A 39 6.77 -9.68 7.41
C ALA A 39 6.27 -8.24 7.56
N GLN A 40 5.51 -7.94 8.63
CA GLN A 40 5.07 -6.59 8.94
C GLN A 40 6.11 -5.78 9.73
N SER A 41 7.13 -6.44 10.30
CA SER A 41 8.23 -5.77 10.99
C SER A 41 9.16 -5.09 9.99
N PRO A 42 9.37 -3.76 10.05
CA PRO A 42 10.23 -3.05 9.10
C PRO A 42 11.67 -3.59 9.06
N LEU A 43 12.12 -4.12 10.20
CA LEU A 43 13.44 -4.69 10.42
C LEU A 43 13.63 -6.06 9.76
N LEU A 44 12.59 -6.89 9.68
CA LEU A 44 12.72 -8.30 9.31
C LEU A 44 11.90 -8.68 8.08
N SER A 45 11.14 -7.76 7.48
CA SER A 45 10.19 -8.13 6.42
C SER A 45 10.84 -8.77 5.20
N ALA A 46 12.02 -8.29 4.78
CA ALA A 46 12.79 -8.87 3.69
C ALA A 46 13.28 -10.30 3.97
N TYR A 47 13.42 -10.66 5.25
CA TYR A 47 13.95 -11.94 5.72
C TYR A 47 12.92 -12.77 6.51
N ALA A 48 11.64 -12.38 6.50
CA ALA A 48 10.61 -12.97 7.36
C ALA A 48 10.51 -14.49 7.20
N GLY A 49 10.66 -14.98 5.96
CA GLY A 49 10.74 -16.41 5.66
C GLY A 49 11.88 -17.10 6.41
N GLN A 50 13.13 -16.71 6.15
CA GLN A 50 14.31 -17.35 6.74
C GLN A 50 14.36 -17.16 8.27
N VAL A 51 14.04 -15.97 8.75
CA VAL A 51 14.07 -15.63 10.18
C VAL A 51 12.98 -16.36 10.96
N SER A 52 11.79 -16.56 10.37
CA SER A 52 10.71 -17.32 11.03
C SER A 52 11.13 -18.75 11.38
N TYR A 53 11.69 -19.50 10.43
CA TYR A 53 12.24 -20.84 10.69
C TYR A 53 13.46 -20.79 11.62
N GLY A 54 14.36 -19.83 11.39
CA GLY A 54 15.60 -19.69 12.15
C GLY A 54 15.36 -19.47 13.65
N VAL A 55 14.41 -18.61 14.02
CA VAL A 55 14.08 -18.32 15.42
C VAL A 55 13.55 -19.58 16.13
N ILE A 56 12.59 -20.29 15.54
CA ILE A 56 12.02 -21.52 16.15
C ILE A 56 13.12 -22.57 16.32
N ALA A 57 13.96 -22.77 15.31
CA ALA A 57 15.08 -23.71 15.38
C ALA A 57 16.08 -23.33 16.48
N LEU A 58 16.44 -22.05 16.61
CA LEU A 58 17.34 -21.58 17.66
C LEU A 58 16.75 -21.78 19.06
N GLU A 59 15.46 -21.46 19.26
CA GLU A 59 14.77 -21.61 20.55
C GLU A 59 14.74 -23.08 21.00
N LEU A 60 14.44 -24.02 20.09
CA LEU A 60 14.47 -25.45 20.37
C LEU A 60 15.90 -25.96 20.63
N LEU A 61 16.88 -25.52 19.84
CA LEU A 61 18.28 -25.90 20.01
C LEU A 61 18.82 -25.44 21.37
N ILE A 62 18.54 -24.19 21.76
CA ILE A 62 18.94 -23.63 23.05
C ILE A 62 18.29 -24.42 24.19
N THR A 63 16.99 -24.74 24.05
CA THR A 63 16.27 -25.59 25.02
C THR A 63 16.95 -26.94 25.19
N ALA A 64 17.28 -27.64 24.10
CA ALA A 64 17.99 -28.91 24.15
C ALA A 64 19.37 -28.79 24.82
N MET A 65 20.12 -27.72 24.52
CA MET A 65 21.41 -27.46 25.15
C MET A 65 21.28 -27.17 26.65
N LEU A 66 20.22 -26.51 27.10
CA LEU A 66 19.99 -26.20 28.52
C LEU A 66 19.58 -27.43 29.33
N LEU A 67 18.92 -28.41 28.72
CA LEU A 67 18.53 -29.68 29.36
C LEU A 67 19.73 -30.62 29.59
N ILE A 68 20.72 -30.61 28.68
CA ILE A 68 21.88 -31.51 28.75
C ILE A 68 22.96 -30.90 29.66
N PRO A 69 23.34 -31.54 30.79
CA PRO A 69 24.27 -30.93 31.76
C PRO A 69 25.63 -30.52 31.18
N LYS A 70 26.13 -31.27 30.18
CA LYS A 70 27.41 -31.03 29.50
C LYS A 70 27.38 -29.76 28.63
N THR A 71 26.25 -29.44 28.00
CA THR A 71 26.11 -28.29 27.09
C THR A 71 25.35 -27.12 27.72
N GLN A 72 24.81 -27.26 28.94
CA GLN A 72 24.03 -26.20 29.57
C GLN A 72 24.80 -24.87 29.74
N LYS A 73 26.14 -24.88 29.86
CA LYS A 73 26.91 -23.63 29.94
C LYS A 73 26.91 -22.90 28.60
N THR A 74 27.08 -23.62 27.49
CA THR A 74 26.99 -23.05 26.14
C THR A 74 25.54 -22.65 25.83
N GLY A 75 24.55 -23.42 26.29
CA GLY A 75 23.13 -23.06 26.22
C GLY A 75 22.81 -21.73 26.92
N LEU A 76 23.40 -21.46 28.09
CA LEU A 76 23.21 -20.18 28.79
C LEU A 76 23.83 -18.98 28.03
N TYR A 77 24.99 -19.16 27.40
CA TYR A 77 25.57 -18.12 26.52
C TYR A 77 24.70 -17.88 25.28
N ALA A 78 24.16 -18.94 24.67
CA ALA A 78 23.27 -18.83 23.52
C ALA A 78 21.93 -18.17 23.89
N ALA A 79 21.35 -18.53 25.05
CA ALA A 79 20.18 -17.88 25.62
C ALA A 79 20.43 -16.38 25.84
N PHE A 80 21.57 -16.01 26.46
CA PHE A 80 21.96 -14.61 26.64
C PHE A 80 22.03 -13.87 25.30
N ALA A 81 22.74 -14.43 24.30
CA ALA A 81 22.91 -13.81 22.99
C ALA A 81 21.58 -13.62 22.25
N LEU A 82 20.67 -14.60 22.31
CA LEU A 82 19.33 -14.51 21.70
C LEU A 82 18.46 -13.47 22.42
N MET A 83 18.49 -13.42 23.75
CA MET A 83 17.75 -12.40 24.51
C MET A 83 18.27 -10.99 24.25
N VAL A 84 19.59 -10.80 24.09
CA VAL A 84 20.14 -9.50 23.67
C VAL A 84 19.64 -9.14 22.27
N ALA A 85 19.67 -10.08 21.31
CA ALA A 85 19.19 -9.84 19.96
C ALA A 85 17.71 -9.42 19.95
N PHE A 86 16.84 -10.10 20.71
CA PHE A 86 15.44 -9.69 20.86
C PHE A 86 15.26 -8.35 21.57
N THR A 87 16.12 -8.03 22.55
CA THR A 87 16.10 -6.73 23.24
C THR A 87 16.47 -5.60 22.27
N ALA A 88 17.55 -5.77 21.50
CA ALA A 88 17.97 -4.82 20.48
C ALA A 88 16.90 -4.64 19.38
N TYR A 89 16.27 -5.74 18.95
CA TYR A 89 15.15 -5.73 17.99
C TYR A 89 13.98 -4.88 18.50
N ILE A 90 13.52 -5.12 19.73
CA ILE A 90 12.42 -4.35 20.33
C ILE A 90 12.81 -2.87 20.49
N TYR A 91 14.03 -2.59 20.95
CA TYR A 91 14.53 -1.23 21.13
C TYR A 91 14.54 -0.44 19.80
N LEU A 92 15.02 -1.06 18.72
CA LEU A 92 15.02 -0.42 17.40
C LEU A 92 13.60 -0.14 16.90
N ILE A 93 12.67 -1.08 17.10
CA ILE A 93 11.27 -0.87 16.72
C ILE A 93 10.66 0.31 17.46
N LEU A 94 10.88 0.40 18.77
CA LEU A 94 10.28 1.45 19.59
C LEU A 94 10.83 2.86 19.32
N ASN A 95 12.09 2.98 18.87
CA ASN A 95 12.76 4.28 18.75
C ASN A 95 13.00 4.73 17.30
N TYR A 96 13.12 3.80 16.36
CA TYR A 96 13.53 4.10 14.98
C TYR A 96 12.54 3.61 13.93
N SER A 97 11.54 2.81 14.31
CA SER A 97 10.53 2.39 13.36
C SER A 97 9.41 3.42 13.28
N ASP A 98 8.99 3.72 12.05
CA ASP A 98 7.86 4.60 11.77
C ASP A 98 6.54 4.10 12.38
N PHE A 99 6.48 2.80 12.74
CA PHE A 99 5.33 2.18 13.36
C PHE A 99 5.72 0.89 14.11
N VAL A 100 4.92 0.55 15.11
CA VAL A 100 5.14 -0.64 15.95
C VAL A 100 4.11 -1.72 15.53
N PRO A 101 4.54 -2.91 15.06
CA PRO A 101 3.63 -3.98 14.67
C PRO A 101 2.90 -4.59 15.89
N CYS A 102 1.93 -5.46 15.67
CA CYS A 102 1.38 -6.27 16.76
C CYS A 102 2.47 -7.22 17.32
N SER A 103 2.43 -7.49 18.63
CA SER A 103 3.44 -8.31 19.30
C SER A 103 3.28 -9.79 18.94
N CYS A 104 4.37 -10.48 18.62
CA CYS A 104 4.35 -11.90 18.29
C CYS A 104 4.47 -12.77 19.55
N GLY A 105 3.54 -13.70 19.81
CA GLY A 105 3.84 -14.88 20.65
C GLY A 105 2.87 -15.27 21.76
N GLY A 106 1.59 -15.53 21.46
CA GLY A 106 0.70 -16.22 22.40
C GLY A 106 0.41 -15.44 23.68
N ILE A 107 0.79 -15.94 24.86
CA ILE A 107 0.61 -15.21 26.13
C ILE A 107 1.47 -13.94 26.16
N LEU A 108 2.62 -13.94 25.49
CA LEU A 108 3.47 -12.76 25.35
C LEU A 108 2.83 -11.72 24.42
N GLU A 109 2.04 -12.10 23.41
CA GLU A 109 1.31 -11.15 22.56
C GLU A 109 0.37 -10.20 23.33
N LYS A 110 -0.06 -10.58 24.55
CA LYS A 110 -0.89 -9.74 25.43
C LYS A 110 -0.11 -8.66 26.19
N MET A 111 1.22 -8.70 26.20
CA MET A 111 2.04 -7.68 26.85
C MET A 111 2.29 -6.50 25.89
N GLY A 112 2.30 -5.28 26.44
CA GLY A 112 2.70 -4.10 25.68
C GLY A 112 4.20 -4.14 25.33
N TRP A 113 4.61 -3.46 24.26
CA TRP A 113 6.00 -3.48 23.78
C TRP A 113 7.03 -3.01 24.83
N THR A 114 6.69 -2.01 25.65
CA THR A 114 7.56 -1.58 26.76
C THR A 114 7.68 -2.65 27.84
N GLN A 115 6.59 -3.38 28.14
CA GLN A 115 6.61 -4.50 29.09
C GLN A 115 7.48 -5.64 28.55
N HIS A 116 7.39 -5.93 27.25
CA HIS A 116 8.27 -6.87 26.57
C HIS A 116 9.75 -6.48 26.63
N LEU A 117 10.06 -5.20 26.42
CA LEU A 117 11.43 -4.71 26.54
C LEU A 117 11.98 -4.92 27.96
N ILE A 118 11.17 -4.60 28.99
CA ILE A 118 11.53 -4.80 30.40
C ILE A 118 11.73 -6.29 30.70
N PHE A 119 10.77 -7.14 30.30
CA PHE A 119 10.86 -8.59 30.48
C PHE A 119 12.13 -9.17 29.86
N ASN A 120 12.41 -8.83 28.59
CA ASN A 120 13.62 -9.28 27.91
C ASN A 120 14.90 -8.76 28.58
N SER A 121 14.90 -7.51 29.04
CA SER A 121 16.04 -6.92 29.76
C SER A 121 16.32 -7.65 31.08
N ILE A 122 15.28 -8.04 31.82
CA ILE A 122 15.40 -8.87 33.03
C ILE A 122 15.99 -10.24 32.68
N CYS A 123 15.49 -10.89 31.63
CA CYS A 123 16.04 -12.16 31.16
C CYS A 123 17.53 -12.06 30.76
N VAL A 124 17.95 -10.98 30.08
CA VAL A 124 19.37 -10.73 29.76
C VAL A 124 20.20 -10.68 31.04
N MET A 125 19.75 -9.92 32.05
CA MET A 125 20.44 -9.84 33.35
C MET A 125 20.53 -11.22 34.03
N LEU A 126 19.43 -11.97 34.09
CA LEU A 126 19.39 -13.31 34.70
C LEU A 126 20.33 -14.29 33.98
N ALA A 127 20.34 -14.30 32.65
CA ALA A 127 21.25 -15.14 31.87
C ALA A 127 22.72 -14.77 32.14
N GLY A 128 23.04 -13.47 32.17
CA GLY A 128 24.38 -12.98 32.52
C GLY A 128 24.83 -13.42 33.92
N THR A 129 23.95 -13.27 34.92
CA THR A 129 24.21 -13.70 36.30
C THR A 129 24.42 -15.22 36.38
N ALA A 130 23.59 -16.02 35.70
CA ALA A 130 23.75 -17.47 35.67
C ALA A 130 25.09 -17.92 35.07
N VAL A 131 25.56 -17.24 34.02
CA VAL A 131 26.85 -17.52 33.39
C VAL A 131 28.02 -17.18 34.31
N VAL A 132 27.96 -16.03 34.99
CA VAL A 132 29.02 -15.59 35.93
C VAL A 132 29.09 -16.49 37.17
N LEU A 133 27.95 -16.83 37.77
CA LEU A 133 27.88 -17.68 38.97
C LEU A 133 28.33 -19.13 38.71
N ARG A 134 28.33 -19.60 37.47
CA ARG A 134 28.69 -20.97 37.09
C ARG A 134 30.20 -21.21 36.94
N GLN A 135 31.05 -20.25 37.29
CA GLN A 135 32.50 -20.41 37.24
C GLN A 135 33.05 -21.29 38.37
N LYS A 136 34.15 -22.01 38.12
CA LYS A 136 34.79 -22.88 39.12
C LYS A 136 35.58 -22.05 40.15
N ASN A 137 35.41 -22.37 41.43
CA ASN A 137 35.99 -21.66 42.58
C ASN A 137 37.45 -22.05 42.90
N ASN A 138 38.44 -21.52 42.17
CA ASN A 138 39.85 -21.54 42.60
C ASN A 138 40.37 -20.10 42.78
N MET A 139 40.58 -19.66 44.03
CA MET A 139 40.56 -18.26 44.48
C MET A 139 41.43 -17.21 43.73
N PRO A 140 42.67 -17.47 43.25
CA PRO A 140 43.39 -16.50 42.41
C PRO A 140 42.97 -16.55 40.93
N MET A 141 42.40 -17.67 40.49
CA MET A 141 41.91 -17.91 39.12
C MET A 141 40.48 -17.39 38.90
N VAL A 142 39.67 -17.24 39.96
CA VAL A 142 38.27 -16.77 39.88
C VAL A 142 38.19 -15.35 39.31
N ARG A 143 38.97 -14.38 39.81
CA ARG A 143 38.86 -12.98 39.35
C ARG A 143 39.19 -12.82 37.87
N LYS A 144 40.25 -13.49 37.39
CA LYS A 144 40.61 -13.54 35.96
C LYS A 144 39.53 -14.26 35.14
N SER A 145 38.92 -15.33 35.66
CA SER A 145 37.83 -16.04 34.98
C SER A 145 36.57 -15.18 34.88
N ILE A 146 36.20 -14.45 35.94
CA ILE A 146 35.03 -13.56 35.95
C ILE A 146 35.23 -12.48 34.89
N LEU A 147 36.39 -11.80 34.91
CA LEU A 147 36.72 -10.75 33.94
C LEU A 147 36.67 -11.27 32.49
N ARG A 148 37.20 -12.48 32.25
CA ARG A 148 37.14 -13.12 30.92
C ARG A 148 35.70 -13.40 30.49
N THR A 149 34.85 -13.89 31.40
CA THR A 149 33.44 -14.16 31.08
C THR A 149 32.64 -12.88 30.86
N THR A 150 32.85 -11.84 31.66
CA THR A 150 32.18 -10.55 31.46
C THR A 150 32.61 -9.91 30.15
N ALA A 151 33.89 -10.01 29.77
CA ALA A 151 34.36 -9.60 28.46
C ALA A 151 33.67 -10.37 27.33
N TRP A 152 33.54 -11.70 27.47
CA TRP A 152 32.78 -12.51 26.50
C TRP A 152 31.31 -12.12 26.41
N LEU A 153 30.64 -11.83 27.52
CA LEU A 153 29.27 -11.34 27.53
C LEU A 153 29.16 -9.99 26.82
N ALA A 154 30.09 -9.06 27.07
CA ALA A 154 30.11 -7.76 26.38
C ALA A 154 30.32 -7.91 24.86
N ILE A 155 31.24 -8.79 24.43
CA ILE A 155 31.46 -9.09 23.01
C ILE A 155 30.20 -9.68 22.39
N LEU A 156 29.54 -10.64 23.05
CA LEU A 156 28.28 -11.22 22.58
C LEU A 156 27.18 -10.16 22.50
N THR A 157 27.11 -9.23 23.44
CA THR A 157 26.14 -8.14 23.39
C THR A 157 26.35 -7.25 22.17
N LEU A 158 27.59 -6.84 21.91
CA LEU A 158 27.95 -6.03 20.75
C LEU A 158 27.68 -6.77 19.44
N LEU A 159 28.02 -8.06 19.36
CA LEU A 159 27.82 -8.88 18.17
C LEU A 159 26.33 -9.13 17.89
N SER A 160 25.55 -9.54 18.89
CA SER A 160 24.10 -9.73 18.76
C SER A 160 23.40 -8.44 18.34
N SER A 161 23.73 -7.32 19.00
CA SER A 161 23.13 -6.02 18.67
C SER A 161 23.56 -5.54 17.28
N GLY A 162 24.83 -5.71 16.92
CA GLY A 162 25.37 -5.35 15.61
C GLY A 162 24.73 -6.13 14.46
N ILE A 163 24.49 -7.43 14.65
CA ILE A 163 23.76 -8.26 13.66
C ILE A 163 22.35 -7.71 13.43
N ILE A 164 21.63 -7.37 14.51
CA ILE A 164 20.28 -6.83 14.41
C ILE A 164 20.26 -5.45 13.74
N ILE A 165 21.22 -4.59 14.06
CA ILE A 165 21.38 -3.28 13.41
C ILE A 165 21.71 -3.44 11.92
N ALA A 166 22.59 -4.39 11.55
CA ALA A 166 22.91 -4.65 10.16
C ALA A 166 21.69 -5.17 9.38
N LEU A 167 20.91 -6.08 9.97
CA LEU A 167 19.64 -6.55 9.39
C LEU A 167 18.64 -5.38 9.20
N PHE A 168 18.62 -4.40 10.11
CA PHE A 168 17.75 -3.22 10.00
C PHE A 168 18.01 -2.43 8.72
N PHE A 169 19.24 -1.96 8.57
CA PHE A 169 19.60 -1.15 7.42
C PHE A 169 19.55 -1.95 6.12
N SER A 170 19.90 -3.24 6.16
CA SER A 170 19.80 -4.10 4.97
C SER A 170 18.36 -4.37 4.56
N SER A 171 17.46 -4.63 5.51
CA SER A 171 16.03 -4.84 5.24
C SER A 171 15.41 -3.58 4.63
N GLU A 172 15.64 -2.42 5.24
CA GLU A 172 15.17 -1.12 4.72
C GLU A 172 15.69 -0.84 3.31
N TYR A 173 16.96 -1.15 3.03
CA TYR A 173 17.55 -1.01 1.71
C TYR A 173 16.90 -1.95 0.67
N ILE A 174 16.70 -3.23 1.00
CA ILE A 174 16.09 -4.21 0.09
C ILE A 174 14.64 -3.83 -0.24
N ILE A 175 13.86 -3.47 0.77
CA ILE A 175 12.45 -3.08 0.60
C ILE A 175 12.35 -1.84 -0.29
N LYS A 176 13.19 -0.82 -0.05
CA LYS A 176 13.12 0.45 -0.78
C LYS A 176 13.71 0.38 -2.19
N LYS A 177 14.76 -0.42 -2.41
CA LYS A 177 15.54 -0.36 -3.66
C LYS A 177 15.41 -1.59 -4.55
N GLU A 178 15.30 -2.78 -3.98
CA GLU A 178 15.27 -4.04 -4.75
C GLU A 178 13.86 -4.50 -5.11
N ASN A 179 12.83 -3.92 -4.49
CA ASN A 179 11.43 -4.15 -4.82
C ASN A 179 11.06 -5.65 -4.85
N ASN A 180 11.27 -6.33 -3.73
CA ASN A 180 11.06 -7.78 -3.59
C ASN A 180 9.58 -8.20 -3.47
N PHE A 181 8.65 -7.30 -3.80
CA PHE A 181 7.20 -7.44 -3.68
C PHE A 181 6.69 -7.82 -2.29
N THR A 182 7.38 -7.34 -1.25
CA THR A 182 6.92 -7.41 0.14
C THR A 182 6.21 -6.12 0.51
N ARG A 183 4.92 -6.20 0.89
CA ARG A 183 4.12 -5.03 1.27
C ARG A 183 4.40 -4.58 2.69
N ARG A 184 4.71 -3.30 2.84
CA ARG A 184 4.61 -2.59 4.11
C ARG A 184 3.19 -2.03 4.26
N PHE A 185 2.45 -2.47 5.27
CA PHE A 185 1.12 -1.94 5.56
C PHE A 185 1.20 -0.73 6.49
N LEU A 186 0.45 0.32 6.16
CA LEU A 186 0.29 1.47 7.05
C LEU A 186 -0.56 1.07 8.26
N MET A 187 -0.21 1.59 9.45
CA MET A 187 -0.99 1.38 10.66
C MET A 187 -2.21 2.28 10.66
N HIS A 188 -3.40 1.67 10.63
CA HIS A 188 -4.70 2.35 10.66
C HIS A 188 -4.76 3.61 9.77
N PRO A 189 -4.46 3.52 8.46
CA PRO A 189 -4.45 4.69 7.56
C PRO A 189 -5.86 5.25 7.31
N ILE A 190 -6.87 4.40 7.51
CA ILE A 190 -8.28 4.69 7.32
C ILE A 190 -9.09 4.12 8.50
N ILE A 191 -10.13 4.85 8.91
CA ILE A 191 -11.08 4.43 9.95
C ILE A 191 -12.47 4.39 9.31
N GLU A 192 -13.14 3.24 9.39
CA GLU A 192 -14.49 3.09 8.85
C GLU A 192 -15.48 3.97 9.63
N GLY A 193 -16.27 4.75 8.89
CA GLY A 193 -17.30 5.63 9.43
C GLY A 193 -18.69 5.19 8.99
N GLN A 194 -19.51 6.16 8.59
CA GLN A 194 -20.89 5.92 8.15
C GLN A 194 -20.94 5.24 6.78
N SER A 195 -22.04 4.54 6.52
CA SER A 195 -22.36 4.00 5.21
C SER A 195 -23.83 4.25 4.87
N ILE A 196 -24.12 4.35 3.58
CA ILE A 196 -25.48 4.39 3.05
C ILE A 196 -25.67 3.26 2.03
N THR A 197 -26.91 2.81 1.90
CA THR A 197 -27.31 1.88 0.84
C THR A 197 -27.80 2.67 -0.37
N LEU A 198 -27.16 2.42 -1.50
CA LEU A 198 -27.56 2.90 -2.81
C LEU A 198 -28.69 2.01 -3.36
N ASP A 199 -29.52 2.58 -4.22
CA ASP A 199 -30.68 1.88 -4.81
C ASP A 199 -30.25 0.74 -5.78
N ASN A 200 -29.06 0.81 -6.35
CA ASN A 200 -28.45 -0.21 -7.20
C ASN A 200 -26.90 -0.19 -7.10
N ASP A 201 -26.24 -1.11 -7.80
CA ASP A 201 -24.77 -1.31 -7.82
C ASP A 201 -24.08 -0.72 -9.08
N PHE A 202 -24.80 0.06 -9.89
CA PHE A 202 -24.29 0.66 -11.14
C PHE A 202 -23.69 2.05 -10.95
N TYR A 203 -23.51 2.52 -9.72
CA TYR A 203 -22.89 3.80 -9.43
C TYR A 203 -21.37 3.78 -9.59
N TYR A 204 -20.82 4.95 -9.92
CA TYR A 204 -19.39 5.25 -9.93
C TYR A 204 -19.17 6.69 -9.45
N PHE A 205 -17.95 7.01 -9.01
CA PHE A 205 -17.64 8.38 -8.58
C PHE A 205 -17.46 9.29 -9.78
N ALA A 206 -18.32 10.31 -9.88
CA ALA A 206 -18.18 11.41 -10.84
C ALA A 206 -17.22 12.50 -10.31
N GLY A 207 -17.13 12.67 -8.99
CA GLY A 207 -16.21 13.60 -8.34
C GLY A 207 -16.47 13.70 -6.83
N ALA A 208 -15.61 14.42 -6.12
CA ALA A 208 -15.81 14.73 -4.70
C ALA A 208 -15.11 16.05 -4.35
N ASP A 209 -15.68 16.75 -3.38
CA ASP A 209 -15.03 17.83 -2.64
C ASP A 209 -15.13 17.54 -1.12
N ASN A 210 -14.73 18.49 -0.26
CA ASN A 210 -14.74 18.29 1.19
C ASN A 210 -16.14 18.25 1.82
N HIS A 211 -17.15 18.73 1.10
CA HIS A 211 -18.53 18.84 1.56
C HIS A 211 -19.48 17.88 0.87
N LYS A 212 -19.19 17.46 -0.36
CA LYS A 212 -20.10 16.68 -1.20
C LYS A 212 -19.38 15.63 -2.02
N ILE A 213 -20.11 14.55 -2.29
CA ILE A 213 -19.73 13.42 -3.14
C ILE A 213 -20.72 13.38 -4.29
N PHE A 214 -20.22 13.14 -5.50
CA PHE A 214 -21.03 13.09 -6.71
C PHE A 214 -20.90 11.71 -7.35
N LEU A 215 -22.02 11.03 -7.53
CA LEU A 215 -22.08 9.71 -8.17
C LEU A 215 -22.85 9.79 -9.49
N GLY A 216 -22.24 9.25 -10.55
CA GLY A 216 -22.93 8.95 -11.80
C GLY A 216 -23.45 7.51 -11.77
N ASN A 217 -24.40 7.19 -12.65
CA ASN A 217 -24.96 5.85 -12.76
C ASN A 217 -24.80 5.31 -14.20
N ARG A 218 -24.32 4.07 -14.36
CA ARG A 218 -24.07 3.47 -15.69
C ARG A 218 -25.34 3.11 -16.46
N ILE A 219 -26.45 2.86 -15.75
CA ILE A 219 -27.76 2.53 -16.36
C ILE A 219 -28.63 3.79 -16.50
N MET A 220 -28.49 4.74 -15.57
CA MET A 220 -29.17 6.03 -15.61
C MET A 220 -28.17 7.17 -15.84
N PRO A 221 -27.56 7.30 -17.02
CA PRO A 221 -26.41 8.17 -17.25
C PRO A 221 -26.71 9.67 -17.21
N GLN A 222 -27.99 10.07 -17.18
CA GLN A 222 -28.39 11.46 -16.96
C GLN A 222 -28.51 11.82 -15.46
N ASN A 223 -28.49 10.83 -14.57
CA ASN A 223 -28.68 11.06 -13.13
C ASN A 223 -27.33 11.31 -12.44
N LEU A 224 -27.27 12.43 -11.72
CA LEU A 224 -26.17 12.82 -10.85
C LEU A 224 -26.66 12.83 -9.40
N LEU A 225 -26.27 11.81 -8.65
CA LEU A 225 -26.57 11.72 -7.23
C LEU A 225 -25.53 12.52 -6.44
N THR A 226 -26.00 13.45 -5.62
CA THR A 226 -25.18 14.28 -4.72
C THR A 226 -25.45 13.91 -3.28
N ILE A 227 -24.41 13.54 -2.55
CA ILE A 227 -24.47 13.14 -1.15
C ILE A 227 -23.57 14.06 -0.36
N ASP A 228 -24.04 14.62 0.75
CA ASP A 228 -23.18 15.42 1.62
C ASP A 228 -22.14 14.56 2.35
N SER A 229 -21.07 15.19 2.82
CA SER A 229 -19.99 14.50 3.53
C SER A 229 -20.43 13.97 4.90
N SER A 230 -21.58 14.40 5.42
CA SER A 230 -22.21 13.84 6.63
C SER A 230 -23.01 12.56 6.35
N MET A 231 -23.13 12.15 5.08
CA MET A 231 -23.85 10.96 4.64
C MET A 231 -25.35 10.98 5.00
N THR A 232 -25.94 12.17 5.22
CA THR A 232 -27.36 12.31 5.60
C THR A 232 -28.19 12.97 4.52
N GLY A 233 -27.69 14.07 3.94
CA GLY A 233 -28.33 14.75 2.81
C GLY A 233 -28.03 14.03 1.51
N VAL A 234 -29.08 13.56 0.85
CA VAL A 234 -29.04 12.94 -0.47
C VAL A 234 -29.97 13.71 -1.40
N SER A 235 -29.45 14.10 -2.56
CA SER A 235 -30.22 14.77 -3.61
C SER A 235 -29.84 14.21 -4.97
N ASN A 236 -30.80 14.14 -5.89
CA ASN A 236 -30.56 13.65 -7.24
C ASN A 236 -30.93 14.76 -8.25
N MET A 237 -30.15 14.82 -9.32
CA MET A 237 -30.32 15.79 -10.39
C MET A 237 -30.29 15.06 -11.74
N THR A 238 -31.33 15.22 -12.54
CA THR A 238 -31.35 14.69 -13.91
C THR A 238 -30.88 15.77 -14.87
N ILE A 239 -29.73 15.53 -15.50
CA ILE A 239 -29.13 16.42 -16.52
C ILE A 239 -29.98 16.37 -17.78
N LYS A 240 -30.36 17.53 -18.32
CA LYS A 240 -31.16 17.62 -19.54
C LYS A 240 -30.28 17.38 -20.77
N LEU A 241 -30.42 16.23 -21.43
CA LEU A 241 -29.78 15.94 -22.71
C LEU A 241 -30.80 15.78 -23.84
N GLU A 242 -30.44 16.27 -25.02
CA GLU A 242 -31.18 16.01 -26.25
C GLU A 242 -30.83 14.61 -26.78
N LEU A 243 -31.49 13.58 -26.24
CA LEU A 243 -31.20 12.17 -26.56
C LEU A 243 -31.36 11.81 -28.05
N LEU A 244 -32.13 12.60 -28.80
CA LEU A 244 -32.33 12.40 -30.23
C LEU A 244 -31.26 13.09 -31.09
N LYS A 245 -30.48 14.02 -30.52
CA LYS A 245 -29.43 14.75 -31.26
C LYS A 245 -28.26 13.83 -31.61
N TYR A 246 -27.93 12.88 -30.73
CA TYR A 246 -26.80 11.96 -30.90
C TYR A 246 -27.15 10.53 -30.47
N HIS A 247 -26.55 9.53 -31.13
CA HIS A 247 -26.75 8.11 -30.83
C HIS A 247 -25.85 7.61 -29.69
N TYR A 248 -25.94 8.22 -28.52
CA TYR A 248 -25.06 7.96 -27.38
C TYR A 248 -24.90 6.46 -27.08
N LYS A 249 -23.68 6.04 -26.77
CA LYS A 249 -23.34 4.64 -26.44
C LYS A 249 -22.83 4.49 -25.01
N LYS A 250 -22.09 5.47 -24.50
CA LYS A 250 -21.41 5.41 -23.20
C LYS A 250 -21.29 6.81 -22.60
N LEU A 251 -22.42 7.32 -22.12
CA LEU A 251 -22.46 8.57 -21.38
C LEU A 251 -21.83 8.42 -20.00
N GLU A 252 -20.89 9.30 -19.68
CA GLU A 252 -20.25 9.39 -18.37
C GLU A 252 -20.32 10.83 -17.84
N ILE A 253 -20.39 10.98 -16.52
CA ILE A 253 -20.42 12.26 -15.82
C ILE A 253 -19.15 12.40 -14.99
N LYS A 254 -18.53 13.58 -15.03
CA LYS A 254 -17.51 14.01 -14.09
C LYS A 254 -17.84 15.37 -13.49
N VAL A 255 -17.40 15.60 -12.26
CA VAL A 255 -17.61 16.85 -11.54
C VAL A 255 -16.27 17.43 -11.10
N LEU A 256 -16.06 18.72 -11.36
CA LEU A 256 -14.92 19.48 -10.89
C LEU A 256 -15.35 20.88 -10.47
N GLY A 257 -15.14 21.21 -9.19
CA GLY A 257 -15.62 22.45 -8.58
C GLY A 257 -17.14 22.57 -8.73
N ASN A 258 -17.63 23.73 -9.18
CA ASN A 258 -19.06 23.98 -9.37
C ASN A 258 -19.62 23.54 -10.73
N ASN A 259 -18.86 22.77 -11.53
CA ASN A 259 -19.25 22.35 -12.86
C ASN A 259 -19.36 20.82 -12.93
N TYR A 260 -20.34 20.36 -13.70
CA TYR A 260 -20.40 18.98 -14.18
C TYR A 260 -20.11 18.93 -15.67
N TYR A 261 -19.63 17.78 -16.10
CA TYR A 261 -19.27 17.47 -17.47
C TYR A 261 -19.90 16.14 -17.80
N ILE A 262 -20.74 16.11 -18.83
CA ILE A 262 -21.34 14.87 -19.34
C ILE A 262 -20.84 14.66 -20.76
N PHE A 263 -20.34 13.46 -21.05
CA PHE A 263 -19.63 13.21 -22.29
C PHE A 263 -19.80 11.77 -22.77
N ASP A 264 -19.60 11.59 -24.06
CA ASP A 264 -19.43 10.29 -24.71
C ASP A 264 -18.16 10.40 -25.58
N GLY A 265 -17.27 9.43 -25.48
CA GLY A 265 -16.04 9.44 -26.27
C GLY A 265 -16.14 8.63 -27.57
N THR A 266 -17.17 7.79 -27.69
CA THR A 266 -17.50 7.04 -28.91
C THR A 266 -18.26 7.89 -29.93
N ILE A 267 -18.98 8.89 -29.43
CA ILE A 267 -19.48 10.04 -30.17
C ILE A 267 -18.85 11.25 -29.52
N PRO A 268 -17.71 11.75 -30.03
CA PRO A 268 -16.79 12.65 -29.33
C PRO A 268 -17.44 13.99 -28.98
N VAL A 269 -18.19 14.02 -27.88
CA VAL A 269 -18.98 15.15 -27.44
C VAL A 269 -18.79 15.36 -25.95
N ILE A 270 -18.62 16.62 -25.57
CA ILE A 270 -18.50 17.02 -24.18
C ILE A 270 -19.45 18.18 -23.94
N PHE A 271 -20.34 18.03 -22.97
CA PHE A 271 -21.19 19.09 -22.47
C PHE A 271 -20.71 19.55 -21.10
N LYS A 272 -20.87 20.84 -20.82
CA LYS A 272 -20.56 21.47 -19.54
C LYS A 272 -21.81 22.14 -18.97
N GLY A 273 -22.09 21.91 -17.70
CA GLY A 273 -23.15 22.58 -16.96
C GLY A 273 -22.70 22.97 -15.55
N LYS A 274 -23.57 23.68 -14.83
CA LYS A 274 -23.34 24.09 -13.43
C LYS A 274 -24.11 23.17 -12.50
N LEU A 275 -23.49 22.79 -11.37
CA LEU A 275 -24.19 21.98 -10.36
C LEU A 275 -25.49 22.67 -9.90
N GLY A 276 -26.56 21.89 -9.78
CA GLY A 276 -27.91 22.39 -9.46
C GLY A 276 -28.71 22.93 -10.64
N ASN A 277 -28.11 23.11 -11.83
CA ASN A 277 -28.82 23.52 -13.05
C ASN A 277 -28.80 22.41 -14.12
N PRO A 278 -29.94 21.78 -14.48
CA PRO A 278 -29.99 20.69 -15.47
C PRO A 278 -29.51 21.08 -16.87
N ALA A 279 -29.54 22.37 -17.20
CA ALA A 279 -29.11 22.88 -18.49
C ALA A 279 -27.58 22.84 -18.63
N ASN A 280 -27.14 22.47 -19.81
CA ASN A 280 -25.74 22.38 -20.20
C ASN A 280 -25.53 23.00 -21.58
N ARG A 281 -24.27 23.22 -21.93
CA ARG A 281 -23.85 23.65 -23.26
C ARG A 281 -22.83 22.66 -23.81
N GLU A 282 -22.88 22.42 -25.10
CA GLU A 282 -21.85 21.71 -25.83
C GLU A 282 -20.57 22.56 -25.84
N ILE A 283 -19.45 21.97 -25.45
CA ILE A 283 -18.13 22.64 -25.42
C ILE A 283 -17.12 21.97 -26.36
N SER A 284 -17.42 20.76 -26.83
CA SER A 284 -16.60 20.01 -27.77
C SER A 284 -17.50 19.05 -28.54
N PHE A 285 -17.33 19.00 -29.85
CA PHE A 285 -18.02 18.07 -30.73
C PHE A 285 -17.12 17.74 -31.93
N ASP A 286 -16.92 16.45 -32.19
CA ASP A 286 -16.09 15.93 -33.29
C ASP A 286 -14.61 16.35 -33.24
N ASP A 287 -14.13 16.74 -32.06
CA ASP A 287 -12.74 17.15 -31.86
C ASP A 287 -11.78 15.94 -31.74
N ALA A 288 -12.15 14.94 -30.93
CA ALA A 288 -11.35 13.72 -30.74
C ALA A 288 -12.17 12.58 -30.14
N PHE A 289 -12.06 11.37 -30.70
CA PHE A 289 -12.57 10.15 -30.07
C PHE A 289 -11.72 9.77 -28.86
N PHE A 290 -12.35 9.26 -27.81
CA PHE A 290 -11.66 8.80 -26.59
C PHE A 290 -12.44 7.71 -25.86
N ASP A 291 -11.78 6.99 -24.97
CA ASP A 291 -12.41 5.98 -24.11
C ASP A 291 -12.29 6.29 -22.61
N GLN A 292 -11.36 7.18 -22.24
CA GLN A 292 -11.22 7.78 -20.91
C GLN A 292 -10.97 9.28 -21.05
N LEU A 293 -11.54 10.07 -20.13
CA LEU A 293 -11.37 11.52 -20.06
C LEU A 293 -11.02 11.91 -18.62
N ALA A 294 -10.01 12.73 -18.40
CA ALA A 294 -9.69 13.37 -17.13
C ALA A 294 -9.75 14.90 -17.29
N ILE A 295 -10.29 15.56 -16.26
CA ILE A 295 -10.44 17.02 -16.25
C ILE A 295 -9.30 17.58 -15.41
N VAL A 296 -8.43 18.37 -16.04
CA VAL A 296 -7.32 19.02 -15.35
C VAL A 296 -7.81 20.30 -14.70
N ASP A 297 -8.52 21.12 -15.48
CA ASP A 297 -9.13 22.37 -15.03
C ASP A 297 -10.43 22.65 -15.81
N SER A 298 -10.99 23.86 -15.65
CA SER A 298 -12.29 24.20 -16.24
C SER A 298 -12.33 24.24 -17.78
N ALA A 299 -11.16 24.27 -18.44
CA ALA A 299 -10.96 24.37 -19.88
C ALA A 299 -9.99 23.34 -20.47
N THR A 300 -9.20 22.68 -19.63
CA THR A 300 -8.19 21.70 -20.03
C THR A 300 -8.62 20.27 -19.69
N PHE A 301 -8.63 19.42 -20.70
CA PHE A 301 -8.92 18.00 -20.58
C PHE A 301 -7.77 17.19 -21.13
N VAL A 302 -7.54 16.01 -20.55
CA VAL A 302 -6.70 15.01 -21.21
C VAL A 302 -7.46 13.71 -21.30
N PHE A 303 -7.25 13.01 -22.40
CA PHE A 303 -8.04 11.85 -22.77
C PHE A 303 -7.15 10.75 -23.29
N ARG A 304 -7.62 9.51 -23.21
CA ARG A 304 -6.99 8.36 -23.85
C ARG A 304 -7.70 8.06 -25.16
N THR A 305 -6.91 7.80 -26.20
CA THR A 305 -7.42 7.51 -27.54
C THR A 305 -6.52 6.50 -28.27
N ILE A 306 -6.96 6.03 -29.42
CA ILE A 306 -6.13 5.28 -30.36
C ILE A 306 -5.69 6.23 -31.47
N SER A 307 -4.39 6.40 -31.63
CA SER A 307 -3.80 7.22 -32.70
C SER A 307 -4.21 6.68 -34.07
N THR A 308 -4.77 7.53 -34.92
CA THR A 308 -5.14 7.14 -36.29
C THR A 308 -3.91 6.80 -37.14
N LYS A 309 -2.76 7.41 -36.82
CA LYS A 309 -1.47 7.24 -37.52
C LYS A 309 -0.75 5.94 -37.13
N THR A 310 -0.63 5.68 -35.82
CA THR A 310 0.14 4.52 -35.32
C THR A 310 -0.74 3.30 -35.03
N LYS A 311 -2.06 3.49 -34.89
CA LYS A 311 -3.03 2.49 -34.41
C LYS A 311 -2.74 2.00 -32.98
N GLU A 312 -2.04 2.80 -32.19
CA GLU A 312 -1.65 2.49 -30.81
C GLU A 312 -2.40 3.39 -29.82
N LEU A 313 -2.60 2.90 -28.59
CA LEU A 313 -3.12 3.70 -27.50
C LEU A 313 -2.16 4.85 -27.17
N THR A 314 -2.72 6.02 -26.95
CA THR A 314 -1.98 7.22 -26.62
C THR A 314 -2.83 8.16 -25.77
N LEU A 315 -2.23 9.25 -25.29
CA LEU A 315 -2.92 10.33 -24.61
C LEU A 315 -3.01 11.55 -25.53
N GLY A 316 -4.12 12.27 -25.41
CA GLY A 316 -4.34 13.55 -26.05
C GLY A 316 -4.76 14.60 -25.03
N HIS A 317 -4.60 15.85 -25.42
CA HIS A 317 -4.99 17.04 -24.68
C HIS A 317 -6.00 17.83 -25.50
N LEU A 318 -7.02 18.38 -24.84
CA LEU A 318 -8.06 19.21 -25.42
C LEU A 318 -8.17 20.50 -24.58
N ASN A 319 -8.05 21.65 -25.25
CA ASN A 319 -8.28 22.97 -24.66
C ASN A 319 -9.42 23.70 -25.37
N ILE A 320 -10.45 24.11 -24.61
CA ILE A 320 -11.70 24.70 -25.15
C ILE A 320 -11.69 26.24 -25.25
N ASN A 321 -10.59 26.92 -24.89
CA ASN A 321 -10.52 28.39 -24.86
C ASN A 321 -9.76 28.99 -26.06
N GLN A 322 -9.47 28.20 -27.10
CA GLN A 322 -8.77 28.71 -28.28
C GLN A 322 -9.77 29.35 -29.26
N ASN A 323 -9.57 30.65 -29.55
CA ASN A 323 -10.52 31.58 -30.17
C ASN A 323 -11.13 31.20 -31.54
N LEU A 324 -10.79 30.06 -32.16
CA LEU A 324 -11.32 29.67 -33.48
C LEU A 324 -11.55 28.16 -33.68
N ARG A 325 -10.86 27.27 -32.97
CA ARG A 325 -11.09 25.80 -32.89
C ARG A 325 -10.54 25.27 -31.58
N ASN A 326 -11.18 24.25 -31.03
CA ASN A 326 -10.65 23.56 -29.86
C ASN A 326 -9.25 23.00 -30.16
N GLY A 327 -8.31 23.26 -29.24
CA GLY A 327 -6.92 22.88 -29.42
C GLY A 327 -6.68 21.43 -29.04
N VAL A 328 -6.87 20.51 -29.99
CA VAL A 328 -6.55 19.09 -29.80
C VAL A 328 -5.09 18.82 -30.13
N HIS A 329 -4.38 18.18 -29.21
CA HIS A 329 -3.01 17.72 -29.44
C HIS A 329 -2.84 16.26 -28.99
N ILE A 330 -2.27 15.41 -29.85
CA ILE A 330 -2.04 13.98 -29.58
C ILE A 330 -0.55 13.74 -29.31
N PHE A 331 -0.24 12.90 -28.31
CA PHE A 331 1.13 12.62 -27.89
C PHE A 331 1.52 11.15 -28.11
N PRO A 332 1.79 10.73 -29.37
CA PRO A 332 1.85 9.33 -29.80
C PRO A 332 2.87 8.45 -29.05
N HIS A 333 3.84 9.02 -28.35
CA HIS A 333 4.90 8.28 -27.66
C HIS A 333 4.83 8.36 -26.12
N VAL A 334 3.78 8.95 -25.56
CA VAL A 334 3.60 9.01 -24.10
C VAL A 334 3.44 7.60 -23.52
N LEU A 335 2.58 6.79 -24.13
CA LEU A 335 2.34 5.40 -23.75
C LEU A 335 3.32 4.48 -24.48
N GLN A 336 4.20 3.81 -23.72
CA GLN A 336 5.21 2.93 -24.28
C GLN A 336 4.66 1.54 -24.59
N LYS A 337 4.65 1.18 -25.87
CA LYS A 337 4.39 -0.16 -26.37
C LYS A 337 5.52 -1.13 -26.03
N GLN A 338 5.14 -2.35 -25.66
CA GLN A 338 5.95 -3.56 -25.49
C GLN A 338 5.59 -4.66 -26.51
N LYS A 339 4.32 -4.73 -26.96
CA LYS A 339 3.81 -5.77 -27.87
C LYS A 339 2.98 -5.17 -29.02
N ASP A 340 1.67 -5.00 -28.86
CA ASP A 340 0.77 -4.55 -29.93
C ASP A 340 0.50 -3.03 -29.90
N GLY A 341 0.61 -2.40 -28.74
CA GLY A 341 0.40 -0.97 -28.54
C GLY A 341 -1.03 -0.62 -28.10
N VAL A 342 -1.93 -1.60 -28.00
CA VAL A 342 -3.31 -1.41 -27.53
C VAL A 342 -3.50 -2.14 -26.20
N PHE A 343 -3.38 -3.46 -26.19
CA PHE A 343 -3.64 -4.25 -24.98
C PHE A 343 -2.53 -4.14 -23.94
N ASP A 344 -1.27 -4.16 -24.36
CA ASP A 344 -0.10 -4.02 -23.48
C ASP A 344 0.04 -2.61 -22.88
N SER A 345 -0.53 -1.60 -23.55
CA SER A 345 -0.53 -0.20 -23.15
C SER A 345 -1.80 0.23 -22.42
N ASP A 346 -2.77 -0.68 -22.26
CA ASP A 346 -3.99 -0.44 -21.50
C ASP A 346 -3.69 -0.13 -20.01
N GLY A 347 -4.59 0.61 -19.38
CA GLY A 347 -4.34 1.28 -18.11
C GLY A 347 -5.43 2.26 -17.72
N TYR A 348 -5.12 3.10 -16.75
CA TYR A 348 -6.07 4.03 -16.14
C TYR A 348 -5.48 5.43 -16.05
N LEU A 349 -6.24 6.39 -16.59
CA LEU A 349 -5.94 7.81 -16.57
C LEU A 349 -6.61 8.47 -15.36
N SER A 350 -5.82 9.20 -14.57
CA SER A 350 -6.30 10.00 -13.45
C SER A 350 -5.60 11.35 -13.44
N CYS A 351 -6.23 12.36 -12.84
CA CYS A 351 -5.63 13.66 -12.57
C CYS A 351 -5.61 13.90 -11.06
N ASP A 352 -4.49 14.41 -10.56
CA ASP A 352 -4.39 14.98 -9.22
C ASP A 352 -4.84 16.44 -9.29
N ASN A 353 -6.14 16.69 -9.18
CA ASN A 353 -6.72 18.02 -9.37
C ASN A 353 -6.06 19.13 -8.51
N PRO A 354 -5.70 18.90 -7.23
CA PRO A 354 -4.95 19.87 -6.43
C PRO A 354 -3.60 20.32 -7.02
N THR A 355 -2.88 19.45 -7.72
CA THR A 355 -1.55 19.77 -8.30
C THR A 355 -1.57 19.95 -9.82
N GLY A 356 -2.67 19.58 -10.48
CA GLY A 356 -2.81 19.54 -11.93
C GLY A 356 -2.02 18.42 -12.61
N LYS A 357 -1.30 17.58 -11.85
CA LYS A 357 -0.52 16.48 -12.42
C LYS A 357 -1.43 15.40 -12.98
N ILE A 358 -0.98 14.75 -14.04
CA ILE A 358 -1.69 13.68 -14.71
C ILE A 358 -0.96 12.39 -14.43
N THR A 359 -1.69 11.35 -14.06
CA THR A 359 -1.14 10.02 -13.81
C THR A 359 -1.73 9.01 -14.76
N TYR A 360 -0.90 8.10 -15.27
CA TYR A 360 -1.35 6.95 -16.06
C TYR A 360 -0.74 5.66 -15.52
N ILE A 361 -1.55 4.74 -15.01
CA ILE A 361 -1.07 3.45 -14.50
C ILE A 361 -1.41 2.33 -15.46
N TYR A 362 -0.43 1.51 -15.83
CA TYR A 362 -0.63 0.40 -16.76
C TYR A 362 -1.31 -0.79 -16.09
N SER A 363 -2.28 -1.41 -16.73
CA SER A 363 -3.06 -2.52 -16.17
C SER A 363 -2.25 -3.81 -15.99
N TYR A 364 -1.34 -4.12 -16.93
CA TYR A 364 -0.71 -5.45 -17.07
C TYR A 364 0.80 -5.45 -16.83
N ARG A 365 1.36 -4.36 -16.31
CA ARG A 365 2.78 -4.27 -15.95
C ARG A 365 2.99 -3.32 -14.79
N ASN A 366 4.13 -3.45 -14.11
CA ASN A 366 4.49 -2.74 -12.89
C ASN A 366 4.91 -1.28 -13.12
N GLN A 367 4.20 -0.51 -13.96
CA GLN A 367 4.60 0.84 -14.32
C GLN A 367 3.45 1.84 -14.21
N PHE A 368 3.79 3.06 -13.83
CA PHE A 368 2.92 4.22 -13.94
C PHE A 368 3.70 5.47 -14.36
N LEU A 369 2.99 6.42 -14.93
CA LEU A 369 3.50 7.67 -15.46
C LEU A 369 2.96 8.82 -14.65
N VAL A 370 3.78 9.86 -14.51
CA VAL A 370 3.37 11.16 -13.99
C VAL A 370 3.77 12.21 -15.01
N LEU A 371 2.80 12.99 -15.47
CA LEU A 371 2.97 14.06 -16.44
C LEU A 371 2.59 15.38 -15.80
N ASN A 372 3.28 16.44 -16.21
CA ASN A 372 2.85 17.79 -15.89
C ASN A 372 1.60 18.19 -16.74
N PRO A 373 0.88 19.27 -16.37
CA PRO A 373 -0.33 19.68 -17.08
C PRO A 373 -0.14 19.90 -18.59
N LYS A 374 1.06 20.33 -19.02
CA LYS A 374 1.40 20.56 -20.43
C LYS A 374 1.77 19.28 -21.20
N MET A 375 1.96 18.17 -20.51
CA MET A 375 2.37 16.88 -21.05
C MET A 375 3.71 16.88 -21.82
N ASP A 376 4.59 17.85 -21.54
CA ASP A 376 5.93 17.95 -22.13
C ASP A 376 7.02 17.30 -21.25
N HIS A 377 6.72 17.03 -19.98
CA HIS A 377 7.59 16.31 -19.07
C HIS A 377 6.92 15.04 -18.53
N ILE A 378 7.59 13.89 -18.68
CA ILE A 378 7.06 12.57 -18.32
C ILE A 378 8.04 11.90 -17.35
N GLN A 379 7.57 11.61 -16.16
CA GLN A 379 8.27 10.77 -15.20
C GLN A 379 7.69 9.36 -15.24
N ARG A 380 8.56 8.36 -15.18
CA ARG A 380 8.17 6.94 -15.21
C ARG A 380 8.60 6.28 -13.91
N PHE A 381 7.65 5.64 -13.27
CA PHE A 381 7.80 5.00 -11.98
C PHE A 381 7.36 3.54 -12.07
N GLN A 382 7.81 2.76 -11.09
CA GLN A 382 7.45 1.36 -10.97
C GLN A 382 6.53 1.17 -9.77
N THR A 383 5.55 0.29 -9.91
CA THR A 383 4.80 -0.22 -8.75
C THR A 383 5.65 -1.27 -8.02
N ILE A 384 5.25 -1.67 -6.82
CA ILE A 384 5.98 -2.68 -6.05
C ILE A 384 5.94 -4.10 -6.66
N ASP A 385 5.13 -4.26 -7.70
CA ASP A 385 4.95 -5.51 -8.39
C ASP A 385 6.19 -5.87 -9.24
N THR A 386 6.38 -7.16 -9.56
CA THR A 386 7.54 -7.65 -10.31
C THR A 386 7.30 -7.84 -11.81
N ILE A 387 6.06 -7.76 -12.29
CA ILE A 387 5.69 -7.99 -13.68
C ILE A 387 6.08 -6.79 -14.55
N LYS A 388 7.30 -6.81 -15.10
CA LYS A 388 7.82 -5.72 -15.96
C LYS A 388 7.24 -5.71 -17.37
N THR A 389 6.93 -6.89 -17.90
CA THR A 389 6.47 -7.09 -19.28
C THR A 389 5.06 -7.64 -19.27
N ALA A 390 4.16 -7.05 -20.05
CA ALA A 390 2.78 -7.48 -20.11
C ALA A 390 2.63 -8.92 -20.62
N GLU A 391 2.13 -9.83 -19.78
CA GLU A 391 1.88 -11.25 -20.09
C GLU A 391 0.56 -11.45 -20.85
N ILE A 392 0.41 -10.74 -21.95
CA ILE A 392 -0.76 -10.85 -22.84
C ILE A 392 -0.52 -11.88 -23.95
N THR A 393 -1.55 -12.63 -24.33
CA THR A 393 -1.56 -13.49 -25.52
C THR A 393 -2.60 -12.97 -26.51
N ILE A 394 -2.15 -12.61 -27.71
CA ILE A 394 -2.95 -11.95 -28.74
C ILE A 394 -2.90 -12.74 -30.05
N LYS A 395 -3.97 -12.66 -30.84
CA LYS A 395 -4.02 -13.13 -32.22
C LYS A 395 -4.39 -11.96 -33.12
N SER A 396 -3.65 -11.79 -34.22
CA SER A 396 -3.99 -10.82 -35.26
C SER A 396 -5.17 -11.34 -36.09
N LEU A 397 -6.13 -10.46 -36.38
CA LEU A 397 -7.28 -10.71 -37.24
C LEU A 397 -6.98 -10.23 -38.67
N SER A 398 -7.78 -10.68 -39.64
CA SER A 398 -7.59 -10.33 -41.06
C SER A 398 -7.78 -8.84 -41.36
N ASP A 399 -8.43 -8.10 -40.47
CA ASP A 399 -8.63 -6.65 -40.55
C ASP A 399 -7.49 -5.83 -39.92
N GLY A 400 -6.43 -6.50 -39.43
CA GLY A 400 -5.30 -5.87 -38.76
C GLY A 400 -5.54 -5.54 -37.28
N SER A 401 -6.73 -5.85 -36.73
CA SER A 401 -7.00 -5.71 -35.30
C SER A 401 -6.46 -6.90 -34.50
N PHE A 402 -6.23 -6.70 -33.20
CA PHE A 402 -5.79 -7.76 -32.30
C PHE A 402 -6.95 -8.22 -31.41
N LYS A 403 -6.98 -9.52 -31.11
CA LYS A 403 -7.88 -10.10 -30.12
C LYS A 403 -7.11 -10.88 -29.07
N MET A 404 -7.43 -10.68 -27.80
CA MET A 404 -6.90 -11.50 -26.71
C MET A 404 -7.45 -12.93 -26.81
N THR A 405 -6.57 -13.93 -26.70
CA THR A 405 -6.95 -15.34 -26.73
C THR A 405 -7.19 -15.93 -25.34
N LYS A 406 -6.74 -15.23 -24.29
CA LYS A 406 -6.94 -15.59 -22.88
C LYS A 406 -6.95 -14.32 -22.02
N PRO A 407 -7.71 -14.30 -20.90
CA PRO A 407 -7.66 -13.19 -19.95
C PRO A 407 -6.24 -12.97 -19.44
N PRO A 408 -5.70 -11.73 -19.48
CA PRO A 408 -4.34 -11.45 -19.07
C PRO A 408 -4.22 -11.36 -17.55
N LEU A 409 -3.00 -11.55 -17.05
CA LEU A 409 -2.68 -11.30 -15.64
C LEU A 409 -2.77 -9.79 -15.37
N LYS A 410 -3.79 -9.38 -14.61
CA LYS A 410 -3.96 -7.99 -14.20
C LYS A 410 -3.04 -7.68 -13.02
N VAL A 411 -2.27 -6.61 -13.15
CA VAL A 411 -1.30 -6.14 -12.14
C VAL A 411 -1.90 -4.99 -11.33
N ASN A 412 -2.39 -3.96 -12.03
CA ASN A 412 -2.87 -2.72 -11.43
C ASN A 412 -4.35 -2.47 -11.71
N GLY A 413 -4.98 -1.73 -10.79
CA GLY A 413 -6.38 -1.35 -10.85
C GLY A 413 -6.59 0.07 -11.36
N HIS A 414 -7.84 0.52 -11.23
CA HIS A 414 -8.22 1.91 -11.50
C HIS A 414 -7.62 2.82 -10.42
N GLY A 415 -6.37 3.21 -10.63
CA GLY A 415 -5.64 4.06 -9.70
C GLY A 415 -6.15 5.50 -9.74
N LYS A 416 -6.24 6.15 -8.58
CA LYS A 416 -6.65 7.55 -8.46
C LYS A 416 -5.57 8.36 -7.75
N ALA A 417 -5.30 9.55 -8.28
CA ALA A 417 -4.30 10.45 -7.73
C ALA A 417 -4.95 11.59 -6.95
N TYR A 418 -4.39 11.92 -5.78
CA TYR A 418 -4.86 13.03 -4.96
C TYR A 418 -3.74 13.55 -4.04
N LYS A 419 -3.52 14.87 -4.04
CA LYS A 419 -2.52 15.59 -3.23
C LYS A 419 -1.15 14.94 -3.22
N GLY A 420 -0.61 14.63 -4.40
CA GLY A 420 0.74 14.06 -4.53
C GLY A 420 0.83 12.55 -4.33
N LEU A 421 -0.28 11.85 -4.07
CA LEU A 421 -0.31 10.40 -3.89
C LEU A 421 -1.11 9.71 -4.98
N LEU A 422 -0.65 8.54 -5.43
CA LEU A 422 -1.39 7.62 -6.29
C LEU A 422 -1.85 6.41 -5.48
N PHE A 423 -3.16 6.23 -5.39
CA PHE A 423 -3.82 5.10 -4.75
C PHE A 423 -4.13 4.04 -5.82
N ASN A 424 -3.46 2.89 -5.78
CA ASN A 424 -3.58 1.83 -6.77
C ASN A 424 -4.19 0.55 -6.17
N PRO A 425 -5.40 0.14 -6.58
CA PRO A 425 -5.93 -1.16 -6.20
C PRO A 425 -5.10 -2.30 -6.79
N ALA A 426 -4.41 -3.06 -5.96
CA ALA A 426 -3.53 -4.13 -6.40
C ALA A 426 -4.31 -5.40 -6.79
N TYR A 427 -3.79 -6.13 -7.79
CA TYR A 427 -4.38 -7.40 -8.25
C TYR A 427 -3.48 -8.62 -8.04
N LEU A 428 -2.23 -8.40 -7.61
CA LEU A 428 -1.29 -9.47 -7.30
C LEU A 428 -1.00 -9.53 -5.80
N MET A 429 -0.97 -10.76 -5.27
CA MET A 429 -0.67 -11.06 -3.88
C MET A 429 0.84 -10.94 -3.65
N GLY A 430 1.20 -10.18 -2.61
CA GLY A 430 2.59 -9.93 -2.25
C GLY A 430 3.24 -11.15 -1.60
N ARG A 431 4.56 -11.11 -1.45
CA ARG A 431 5.30 -12.16 -0.75
C ARG A 431 4.92 -12.18 0.73
N ASN A 432 4.72 -13.39 1.28
CA ASN A 432 4.36 -13.64 2.69
C ASN A 432 3.03 -13.01 3.13
N GLU A 433 2.08 -12.81 2.20
CA GLU A 433 0.73 -12.36 2.54
C GLU A 433 -0.22 -13.51 2.88
N SER A 434 -1.09 -13.28 3.86
CA SER A 434 -2.13 -14.26 4.20
C SER A 434 -3.16 -14.40 3.09
N VAL A 435 -3.31 -15.61 2.57
CA VAL A 435 -4.32 -15.97 1.55
C VAL A 435 -5.74 -15.67 2.04
N ASN A 436 -6.02 -15.91 3.33
CA ASN A 436 -7.32 -15.63 3.93
C ASN A 436 -7.62 -14.14 3.96
N ARG A 437 -6.62 -13.32 4.33
CA ARG A 437 -6.75 -11.85 4.34
C ARG A 437 -6.98 -11.30 2.93
N TRP A 438 -6.24 -11.81 1.95
CA TRP A 438 -6.38 -11.45 0.53
C TRP A 438 -7.78 -11.76 -0.02
N LYS A 439 -8.39 -12.90 0.34
CA LYS A 439 -9.77 -13.23 -0.08
C LYS A 439 -10.82 -12.32 0.53
N LYS A 440 -10.57 -11.79 1.73
CA LYS A 440 -11.53 -10.98 2.51
C LYS A 440 -11.36 -9.47 2.31
N SER A 441 -10.30 -9.02 1.66
CA SER A 441 -9.98 -7.59 1.53
C SER A 441 -9.34 -7.28 0.19
N LYS A 442 -9.62 -6.10 -0.36
CA LYS A 442 -8.84 -5.52 -1.44
C LYS A 442 -7.64 -4.78 -0.85
N ILE A 443 -6.50 -4.82 -1.53
CA ILE A 443 -5.31 -4.03 -1.16
C ILE A 443 -5.24 -2.80 -2.05
N ILE A 444 -4.94 -1.65 -1.45
CA ILE A 444 -4.60 -0.41 -2.15
C ILE A 444 -3.15 -0.09 -1.82
N ASP A 445 -2.29 -0.11 -2.84
CA ASP A 445 -0.89 0.30 -2.78
C ASP A 445 -0.81 1.82 -3.01
N ILE A 446 -0.01 2.52 -2.21
CA ILE A 446 0.08 3.99 -2.21
C ILE A 446 1.49 4.41 -2.61
N TYR A 447 1.58 5.24 -3.64
CA TYR A 447 2.83 5.75 -4.18
C TYR A 447 2.87 7.27 -4.11
N SER A 448 4.05 7.83 -3.90
CA SER A 448 4.31 9.24 -4.19
C SER A 448 4.33 9.44 -5.71
N ILE A 449 3.75 10.53 -6.19
CA ILE A 449 3.83 10.91 -7.62
C ILE A 449 5.00 11.86 -7.89
N ASP A 450 5.71 12.30 -6.85
CA ASP A 450 6.84 13.24 -6.94
C ASP A 450 8.18 12.55 -6.73
N SER A 451 8.21 11.64 -5.76
CA SER A 451 9.36 10.83 -5.44
C SER A 451 9.08 9.40 -5.90
N LYS A 452 10.13 8.64 -6.23
CA LYS A 452 10.04 7.22 -6.66
C LYS A 452 9.60 6.28 -5.52
N ASP A 453 8.91 6.80 -4.51
CA ASP A 453 8.73 6.16 -3.22
C ASP A 453 7.39 5.44 -3.14
N TYR A 454 7.45 4.16 -2.80
CA TYR A 454 6.32 3.41 -2.30
C TYR A 454 6.10 3.77 -0.83
N ILE A 455 4.95 4.36 -0.51
CA ILE A 455 4.61 4.85 0.83
C ILE A 455 4.17 3.69 1.73
N GLY A 456 3.40 2.76 1.17
CA GLY A 456 2.84 1.62 1.89
C GLY A 456 1.54 1.15 1.25
N SER A 457 0.91 0.18 1.88
CA SER A 457 -0.38 -0.36 1.45
C SER A 457 -1.40 -0.30 2.57
N MET A 458 -2.67 -0.40 2.18
CA MET A 458 -3.78 -0.52 3.11
C MET A 458 -4.77 -1.58 2.66
N TYR A 459 -5.44 -2.19 3.62
CA TYR A 459 -6.55 -3.10 3.36
C TYR A 459 -7.87 -2.33 3.36
N VAL A 460 -8.71 -2.65 2.37
CA VAL A 460 -10.13 -2.30 2.34
C VAL A 460 -10.91 -3.60 2.43
N ASN A 461 -11.72 -3.75 3.47
CA ASN A 461 -12.46 -5.00 3.68
C ASN A 461 -13.54 -5.17 2.60
N ASN A 462 -13.72 -6.41 2.14
CA ASN A 462 -14.88 -6.77 1.33
C ASN A 462 -16.13 -6.76 2.22
N HIS A 463 -17.27 -6.37 1.68
CA HIS A 463 -18.53 -6.31 2.42
C HIS A 463 -19.56 -7.27 1.81
N LYS A 464 -20.05 -8.24 2.61
CA LYS A 464 -20.99 -9.30 2.19
C LYS A 464 -20.56 -10.02 0.89
N GLY A 465 -19.26 -10.31 0.75
CA GLY A 465 -18.71 -10.99 -0.42
C GLY A 465 -18.45 -10.09 -1.64
N PHE A 466 -18.93 -8.84 -1.64
CA PHE A 466 -18.60 -7.86 -2.67
C PHE A 466 -17.26 -7.18 -2.36
N SER A 467 -16.44 -7.04 -3.39
CA SER A 467 -15.22 -6.23 -3.35
C SER A 467 -15.52 -4.80 -3.81
N MET A 468 -14.62 -3.88 -3.49
CA MET A 468 -14.69 -2.49 -3.94
C MET A 468 -14.73 -2.39 -5.47
N SER A 469 -15.74 -1.70 -6.01
CA SER A 469 -15.90 -1.45 -7.45
C SER A 469 -15.30 -0.10 -7.89
N ASP A 470 -15.40 0.93 -7.05
CA ASP A 470 -14.82 2.26 -7.28
C ASP A 470 -14.56 2.97 -5.95
N PHE A 471 -13.70 3.99 -5.96
CA PHE A 471 -13.38 4.79 -4.78
C PHE A 471 -13.07 6.25 -5.16
N VAL A 472 -13.08 7.16 -4.19
CA VAL A 472 -12.56 8.53 -4.36
C VAL A 472 -11.93 8.99 -3.06
N VAL A 473 -10.99 9.92 -3.15
CA VAL A 473 -10.25 10.46 -2.01
C VAL A 473 -10.38 11.99 -2.02
N ASN A 474 -10.63 12.57 -0.85
CA ASN A 474 -10.52 14.02 -0.62
C ASN A 474 -9.61 14.27 0.59
N ASP A 475 -9.57 15.52 1.09
CA ASP A 475 -8.66 15.93 2.17
C ASP A 475 -8.82 15.13 3.46
N GLU A 476 -10.05 14.75 3.78
CA GLU A 476 -10.40 14.19 5.08
C GLU A 476 -10.85 12.73 5.00
N ASN A 477 -11.36 12.31 3.84
CA ASN A 477 -12.06 11.04 3.70
C ASN A 477 -11.72 10.31 2.40
N MET A 478 -11.78 8.99 2.48
CA MET A 478 -11.91 8.10 1.34
C MET A 478 -13.34 7.55 1.31
N TYR A 479 -13.95 7.54 0.13
CA TYR A 479 -15.26 6.93 -0.07
C TYR A 479 -15.14 5.75 -1.01
N LEU A 480 -15.88 4.69 -0.71
CA LEU A 480 -15.79 3.40 -1.37
C LEU A 480 -17.18 2.92 -1.79
N ILE A 481 -17.32 2.44 -3.02
CA ILE A 481 -18.50 1.71 -3.46
C ILE A 481 -18.19 0.23 -3.38
N VAL A 482 -19.00 -0.51 -2.61
CA VAL A 482 -18.87 -1.96 -2.41
C VAL A 482 -20.25 -2.59 -2.61
N GLY A 483 -20.48 -3.19 -3.79
CA GLY A 483 -21.82 -3.57 -4.22
C GLY A 483 -22.74 -2.35 -4.29
N ASN A 484 -23.88 -2.40 -3.59
CA ASN A 484 -24.81 -1.28 -3.46
C ASN A 484 -24.60 -0.44 -2.18
N LYS A 485 -23.42 -0.47 -1.57
CA LYS A 485 -23.10 0.38 -0.41
C LYS A 485 -22.06 1.43 -0.76
N LEU A 486 -22.32 2.66 -0.34
CA LEU A 486 -21.32 3.72 -0.25
C LEU A 486 -20.82 3.79 1.20
N ILE A 487 -19.53 3.60 1.40
CA ILE A 487 -18.90 3.57 2.72
C ILE A 487 -17.92 4.74 2.82
N LYS A 488 -18.02 5.52 3.90
CA LYS A 488 -17.09 6.59 4.24
C LYS A 488 -16.00 6.07 5.16
N TYR A 489 -14.76 6.40 4.85
CA TYR A 489 -13.60 6.17 5.70
C TYR A 489 -12.90 7.49 5.99
N GLN A 490 -12.61 7.76 7.26
CA GLN A 490 -11.81 8.91 7.65
C GLN A 490 -10.32 8.60 7.45
N LEU A 491 -9.58 9.53 6.84
CA LEU A 491 -8.14 9.43 6.67
C LEU A 491 -7.43 9.84 7.98
N THR A 492 -6.49 9.02 8.44
CA THR A 492 -5.73 9.31 9.67
C THR A 492 -4.47 10.12 9.39
N SER A 493 -3.87 10.67 10.45
CA SER A 493 -2.60 11.41 10.35
C SER A 493 -1.47 10.57 9.75
N THR A 494 -1.49 9.25 9.94
CA THR A 494 -0.53 8.30 9.35
C THR A 494 -0.48 8.41 7.83
N LEU A 495 -1.62 8.62 7.18
CA LEU A 495 -1.71 8.79 5.73
C LEU A 495 -1.62 10.27 5.33
N LYS A 496 -2.35 11.15 6.02
CA LYS A 496 -2.41 12.58 5.68
C LYS A 496 -1.06 13.30 5.75
N LYS A 497 -0.10 12.83 6.57
CA LYS A 497 1.26 13.40 6.61
C LYS A 497 2.02 13.32 5.27
N HIS A 498 1.56 12.46 4.36
CA HIS A 498 2.14 12.30 3.02
C HIS A 498 1.43 13.14 1.95
N PHE A 499 0.32 13.81 2.28
CA PHE A 499 -0.34 14.74 1.36
C PHE A 499 0.51 15.98 1.14
N LYS A 500 0.54 16.44 -0.11
CA LYS A 500 1.08 17.74 -0.45
C LYS A 500 0.01 18.82 -0.38
N ASN A 501 0.41 19.97 0.16
CA ASN A 501 -0.35 21.20 -0.04
C ASN A 501 -0.13 21.66 -1.48
N GLY A 502 -1.20 21.96 -2.20
CA GLY A 502 -1.11 22.36 -3.60
C GLY A 502 -0.36 23.69 -3.75
N ASP A 503 0.31 23.88 -4.89
CA ASP A 503 1.08 25.10 -5.22
C ASP A 503 0.22 26.38 -5.31
N ALA A 504 -1.11 26.29 -5.12
CA ALA A 504 -2.04 27.40 -5.23
C ALA A 504 -2.01 28.41 -4.06
N GLU A 505 -1.44 28.06 -2.90
CA GLU A 505 -1.32 29.00 -1.77
C GLU A 505 -0.07 29.88 -1.80
N ASN A 506 0.93 29.56 -2.63
CA ASN A 506 2.19 30.33 -2.71
C ASN A 506 2.12 31.57 -3.62
N ARG A 507 0.92 32.00 -4.07
CA ARG A 507 0.75 33.22 -4.90
C ARG A 507 0.17 34.43 -4.16
N VAL A 508 0.09 34.40 -2.82
CA VAL A 508 -0.39 35.55 -2.01
C VAL A 508 0.74 36.23 -1.22
N LYS A 509 2.00 35.93 -1.52
CA LYS A 509 3.16 36.68 -0.99
C LYS A 509 4.23 36.88 -2.06
N GLU A 510 3.94 37.76 -3.01
CA GLU A 510 4.96 38.64 -3.62
C GLU A 510 4.40 40.05 -3.72
#